data_AF-U4TGT9-F1
#
_entry.id   AF-U4TGT9-F1
#
_cell.length_a   1.000
_cell.length_b   1.000
_cell.length_c   1.000
_cell.angle_alpha   90.00
_cell.angle_beta   90.00
_cell.angle_gamma   90.00
#
_symmetry.space_group_name_H-M   'P 1'
#
loop_
_entity.id
_entity.type
_entity.pdbx_description
1 polymer ?
#
loop_
_entity_poly.entity_id
_entity_poly.type
_entity_poly.pdbx_seq_one_letter_code
_entity_poly.pdbx_strand_id
1 'polypeptide(L)'
;MLNSNWYQRNALPMHAAHEISHILNGDEGVLYYRNYYSKAGAEGAANRSAIKILVPLYFADVEPEDASSVQFVDALCIPGNLQDWIEEEIRRFYA
;
A
#
# COMPACT_ATOMS: atom_id res chain seq x y z
N MET A 1 -11.70 7.23 -0.18
CA MET A 1 -11.62 8.34 -1.16
C MET A 1 -10.28 9.05 -1.04
N LEU A 2 -9.64 9.39 -2.16
CA LEU A 2 -8.36 10.11 -2.21
C LEU A 2 -8.53 11.63 -2.01
N ASN A 3 -7.85 12.21 -1.01
CA ASN A 3 -7.74 13.67 -0.87
C ASN A 3 -6.47 14.17 -1.57
N SER A 4 -6.61 14.77 -2.76
CA SER A 4 -5.47 15.33 -3.49
C SER A 4 -4.79 16.49 -2.75
N ASN A 5 -5.49 17.21 -1.86
CA ASN A 5 -4.91 18.32 -1.10
C ASN A 5 -4.29 17.88 0.24
N TRP A 6 -3.97 16.59 0.39
CA TRP A 6 -3.28 16.09 1.58
C TRP A 6 -1.94 16.78 1.77
N TYR A 7 -1.65 17.23 3.00
CA TYR A 7 -0.45 18.01 3.31
C TYR A 7 0.84 17.23 3.02
N GLN A 8 0.84 15.92 3.28
CA GLN A 8 1.96 15.04 3.00
C GLN A 8 1.79 14.41 1.61
N ARG A 9 2.08 15.19 0.58
CA ARG A 9 1.88 14.83 -0.83
C ARG A 9 2.52 13.49 -1.23
N ASN A 10 3.65 13.14 -0.61
CA ASN A 10 4.34 11.87 -0.85
C ASN A 10 3.57 10.64 -0.36
N ALA A 11 2.54 10.79 0.49
CA ALA A 11 1.65 9.69 0.88
C ALA A 11 0.54 9.42 -0.15
N LEU A 12 0.35 10.29 -1.14
CA LEU A 12 -0.69 10.14 -2.15
C LEU A 12 -0.59 8.83 -2.97
N PRO A 13 0.60 8.34 -3.36
CA PRO A 13 0.73 7.03 -3.99
C PRO A 13 0.17 5.90 -3.12
N MET A 14 0.45 5.91 -1.82
CA MET A 14 -0.10 4.92 -0.88
C MET A 14 -1.62 5.03 -0.77
N HIS A 15 -2.15 6.23 -0.62
CA HIS A 15 -3.60 6.43 -0.60
C HIS A 15 -4.25 5.96 -1.91
N ALA A 16 -3.68 6.29 -3.07
CA ALA A 16 -4.21 5.87 -4.36
C ALA A 16 -4.19 4.34 -4.52
N ALA A 17 -3.07 3.70 -4.20
CA ALA A 17 -2.93 2.25 -4.26
C ALA A 17 -3.89 1.54 -3.29
N HIS A 18 -4.14 2.11 -2.11
CA HIS A 18 -5.12 1.61 -1.14
C HIS A 18 -6.55 1.64 -1.70
N GLU A 19 -6.97 2.77 -2.29
CA GLU A 19 -8.31 2.88 -2.88
C GLU A 19 -8.49 1.97 -4.11
N ILE A 20 -7.45 1.83 -4.93
CA ILE A 20 -7.43 0.83 -6.03
C ILE A 20 -7.57 -0.58 -5.47
N SER A 21 -6.89 -0.87 -4.35
CA SER A 21 -6.93 -2.18 -3.72
C SER A 21 -8.32 -2.56 -3.23
N HIS A 22 -9.12 -1.61 -2.72
CA HIS A 22 -10.53 -1.89 -2.41
C HIS A 22 -11.31 -2.37 -3.63
N ILE A 23 -11.09 -1.76 -4.79
CA ILE A 23 -11.74 -2.17 -6.05
C ILE A 23 -11.26 -3.57 -6.45
N LEU A 24 -9.95 -3.82 -6.40
CA LEU A 24 -9.36 -5.11 -6.79
C LEU A 24 -9.76 -6.26 -5.84
N ASN A 25 -9.94 -5.96 -4.56
CA ASN A 25 -10.40 -6.93 -3.55
C ASN A 25 -11.90 -7.22 -3.65
N GLY A 26 -12.65 -6.47 -4.48
CA GLY A 26 -14.11 -6.56 -4.54
C GLY A 26 -14.79 -6.04 -3.28
N ASP A 27 -14.14 -5.11 -2.57
CA ASP A 27 -14.73 -4.48 -1.40
C ASP A 27 -15.90 -3.61 -1.85
N GLU A 28 -17.13 -4.04 -1.53
CA GLU A 28 -18.32 -3.25 -1.78
C GLU A 28 -18.27 -1.98 -0.92
N GLY A 29 -18.02 -0.84 -1.57
CA GLY A 29 -17.95 0.47 -0.96
C GLY A 29 -19.30 0.96 -0.46
N VAL A 30 -19.87 0.34 0.58
CA VAL A 30 -20.98 0.90 1.34
C VAL A 30 -20.84 0.55 2.82
N LEU A 31 -20.42 1.56 3.58
CA LEU A 31 -20.25 1.55 5.03
C LEU A 31 -21.52 1.20 5.85
N TYR A 32 -22.68 0.99 5.24
CA TYR A 32 -23.96 0.91 5.95
C TYR A 32 -24.32 -0.47 6.53
N TYR A 33 -23.77 -1.59 6.02
CA TYR A 33 -24.22 -2.93 6.41
C TYR A 33 -23.15 -3.88 6.98
N ARG A 34 -21.90 -3.43 7.17
CA ARG A 34 -20.83 -4.27 7.75
C ARG A 34 -20.42 -3.85 9.16
N ASN A 35 -20.24 -4.85 10.03
CA ASN A 35 -19.72 -4.67 11.39
C ASN A 35 -18.25 -4.20 11.37
N TYR A 36 -17.78 -3.63 12.49
CA TYR A 36 -16.42 -3.07 12.63
C TYR A 36 -15.31 -4.04 12.21
N TYR A 37 -15.42 -5.31 12.57
CA TYR A 37 -14.42 -6.34 12.26
C TYR A 37 -14.27 -6.58 10.76
N SER A 38 -15.38 -6.62 10.01
CA SER A 38 -15.33 -6.78 8.56
C SER A 38 -14.69 -5.58 7.86
N LYS A 39 -14.88 -4.37 8.41
CA LYS A 39 -14.21 -3.15 7.92
C LYS A 39 -12.72 -3.19 8.23
N ALA A 40 -12.33 -3.47 9.48
CA ALA A 40 -10.92 -3.56 9.86
C ALA A 40 -10.14 -4.61 9.04
N GLY A 41 -10.79 -5.74 8.71
CA GLY A 41 -10.23 -6.75 7.81
C GLY A 41 -10.02 -6.23 6.38
N ALA A 42 -11.02 -5.55 5.81
CA ALA A 42 -10.96 -4.98 4.45
C ALA A 42 -9.89 -3.88 4.34
N GLU A 43 -9.84 -2.94 5.28
CA GLU A 43 -8.82 -1.88 5.35
C GLU A 43 -7.39 -2.45 5.43
N GLY A 44 -7.20 -3.48 6.25
CA GLY A 44 -5.93 -4.18 6.36
C GLY A 44 -5.55 -4.93 5.07
N ALA A 45 -6.52 -5.56 4.41
CA ALA A 45 -6.32 -6.23 3.13
C ALA A 45 -6.00 -5.24 2.00
N ALA A 46 -6.65 -4.07 1.99
CA ALA A 46 -6.36 -2.98 1.06
C ALA A 46 -4.95 -2.44 1.26
N ASN A 47 -4.52 -2.20 2.50
CA ASN A 47 -3.13 -1.79 2.80
C ASN A 47 -2.09 -2.78 2.26
N ARG A 48 -2.27 -4.08 2.51
CA ARG A 48 -1.34 -5.10 2.01
C ARG A 48 -1.32 -5.18 0.49
N SER A 49 -2.48 -5.07 -0.15
CA SER A 49 -2.60 -5.12 -1.61
C SER A 49 -2.02 -3.87 -2.26
N ALA A 50 -2.09 -2.71 -1.59
CA ALA A 50 -1.45 -1.49 -2.04
C ALA A 50 0.07 -1.64 -2.13
N ILE A 51 0.69 -2.31 -1.16
CA ILE A 51 2.14 -2.61 -1.21
C ILE A 51 2.48 -3.45 -2.45
N LYS A 52 1.67 -4.45 -2.79
CA LYS A 52 1.87 -5.26 -4.01
C LYS A 52 1.78 -4.47 -5.31
N ILE A 53 1.03 -3.37 -5.31
CA ILE A 53 0.96 -2.44 -6.46
C ILE A 53 2.21 -1.56 -6.49
N LEU A 54 2.62 -1.02 -5.34
CA LEU A 54 3.67 -0.01 -5.26
C LEU A 54 5.08 -0.57 -5.40
N VAL A 55 5.36 -1.76 -4.87
CA VAL A 55 6.69 -2.39 -4.95
C VAL A 55 7.18 -2.48 -6.39
N PRO A 56 6.48 -3.14 -7.33
CA PRO A 56 6.96 -3.23 -8.71
C PRO A 56 7.04 -1.87 -9.42
N LEU A 57 6.22 -0.88 -9.03
CA LEU A 57 6.29 0.46 -9.62
C LEU A 57 7.49 1.27 -9.13
N TYR A 58 7.86 1.12 -7.86
CA TYR A 58 8.98 1.86 -7.27
C TYR A 58 10.33 1.22 -7.62
N PHE A 59 10.37 -0.11 -7.69
CA PHE A 59 11.60 -0.88 -7.87
C PHE A 59 11.82 -1.36 -9.32
N ALA A 60 10.97 -0.96 -10.28
CA ALA A 60 11.07 -1.40 -11.69
C ALA A 60 12.47 -1.22 -12.31
N ASP A 61 13.14 -0.11 -11.96
CA ASP A 61 14.44 0.29 -12.50
C ASP A 61 15.52 0.33 -11.41
N VAL A 62 15.34 -0.44 -10.33
CA VAL A 62 16.29 -0.52 -9.20
C VAL A 62 16.91 -1.90 -9.19
N GLU A 63 18.25 -1.96 -9.15
CA GLU A 63 18.94 -3.23 -9.01
C GLU A 63 18.74 -3.80 -7.59
N PRO A 64 18.73 -5.14 -7.41
CA PRO A 64 18.50 -5.75 -6.09
C PRO A 64 19.49 -5.28 -5.01
N GLU A 65 20.72 -4.95 -5.40
CA GLU A 65 21.79 -4.48 -4.51
C GLU A 65 21.53 -3.05 -3.98
N ASP A 66 20.77 -2.25 -4.73
CA ASP A 66 20.40 -0.88 -4.39
C ASP A 66 19.01 -0.79 -3.74
N ALA A 67 18.29 -1.91 -3.63
CA ALA A 67 16.94 -1.95 -3.09
C ALA A 67 16.92 -1.67 -1.57
N SER A 68 16.24 -0.58 -1.18
CA SER A 68 16.09 -0.18 0.22
C SER A 68 14.64 -0.02 0.63
N SER A 69 14.17 -0.89 1.53
CA SER A 69 12.82 -0.79 2.12
C SER A 69 12.64 0.51 2.92
N VAL A 70 13.71 0.99 3.58
CA VAL A 70 13.70 2.26 4.33
C VAL A 70 13.47 3.44 3.38
N GLN A 71 14.22 3.50 2.26
CA GLN A 71 14.03 4.57 1.28
C GLN A 71 12.63 4.54 0.66
N PHE A 72 12.10 3.35 0.38
CA PHE A 72 10.73 3.18 -0.13
C PHE A 72 9.67 3.69 0.85
N VAL A 73 9.78 3.30 2.13
CA VAL A 73 8.87 3.72 3.20
C VAL A 73 8.91 5.24 3.39
N ASP A 74 10.10 5.83 3.45
CA ASP A 74 10.27 7.26 3.63
C ASP A 74 9.79 8.06 2.41
N ALA A 75 10.15 7.60 1.20
CA ALA A 75 9.81 8.26 -0.05
C ALA A 75 8.30 8.34 -0.28
N LEU A 76 7.56 7.28 0.10
CA LEU A 76 6.11 7.19 -0.07
C LEU A 76 5.34 7.44 1.24
N CYS A 77 6.04 7.82 2.31
CA CYS A 77 5.46 8.10 3.63
C CYS A 77 4.55 6.96 4.13
N ILE A 78 5.00 5.71 3.94
CA ILE A 78 4.22 4.52 4.28
C ILE A 78 4.24 4.32 5.80
N PRO A 79 3.11 3.94 6.42
CA PRO A 79 3.08 3.61 7.84
C PRO A 79 4.03 2.45 8.20
N GLY A 80 4.92 2.67 9.18
CA GLY A 80 5.95 1.69 9.56
C GLY A 80 5.42 0.35 10.11
N ASN A 81 4.14 0.27 10.49
CA ASN A 81 3.52 -1.00 10.90
C ASN A 81 3.31 -1.99 9.72
N LEU A 82 3.64 -1.60 8.49
CA LEU A 82 3.63 -2.46 7.30
C LEU A 82 5.02 -3.00 6.94
N GLN A 83 6.07 -2.66 7.69
CA GLN A 83 7.48 -2.97 7.36
C GLN A 83 7.71 -4.44 6.98
N ASP A 84 7.25 -5.38 7.81
CA ASP A 84 7.45 -6.81 7.57
C ASP A 84 6.87 -7.27 6.22
N TRP A 85 5.68 -6.75 5.88
CA TRP A 85 5.01 -7.04 4.61
C TRP A 85 5.73 -6.42 3.41
N ILE A 86 6.27 -5.22 3.59
CA ILE A 86 7.06 -4.52 2.57
C ILE A 86 8.32 -5.31 2.25
N GLU A 87 9.05 -5.75 3.28
CA GLU A 87 10.26 -6.54 3.06
C GLU A 87 9.97 -7.88 2.40
N GLU A 88 8.88 -8.54 2.79
CA GLU A 88 8.46 -9.78 2.14
C GLU A 88 8.13 -9.56 0.66
N GLU A 89 7.39 -8.50 0.33
CA GLU A 89 6.98 -8.23 -1.05
C GLU A 89 8.16 -7.75 -1.92
N ILE A 90 9.10 -6.99 -1.38
CA ILE A 90 10.35 -6.64 -2.06
C ILE A 90 11.16 -7.90 -2.36
N ARG A 91 11.29 -8.83 -1.39
CA ARG A 91 11.98 -10.10 -1.62
C ARG A 91 11.30 -10.93 -2.72
N ARG A 92 9.97 -10.94 -2.78
CA ARG A 92 9.21 -11.62 -3.83
C ARG A 92 9.38 -10.99 -5.21
N PHE A 93 9.50 -9.67 -5.28
CA PHE A 93 9.67 -8.96 -6.54
C PHE A 93 11.01 -9.30 -7.23
N TYR A 94 12.08 -9.50 -6.47
CA TYR A 94 13.42 -9.84 -6.98
C TYR A 94 13.74 -11.34 -7.02
N ALA A 95 12.81 -12.22 -6.61
CA ALA A 95 13.00 -13.67 -6.62
C ALA A 95 12.70 -14.28 -7.99
#